data_AF-A0A2V5T404-F1
#
_entry.id   AF-A0A2V5T404-F1
#
_cell.length_a   1.000
_cell.length_b   1.000
_cell.length_c   1.000
_cell.angle_alpha   90.00
_cell.angle_beta   90.00
_cell.angle_gamma   90.00
#
_symmetry.space_group_name_H-M   'P 1'
#
loop_
_entity.id
_entity.type
_entity.pdbx_description
1 polymer ?
#
loop_
_entity_poly.entity_id
_entity_poly.type
_entity_poly.pdbx_seq_one_letter_code
_entity_poly.pdbx_strand_id
1 'polypeptide(L)' 'MFKEAVAEPNSECLKEEQLCCPIVELRQYTLHPGKRDVLIDLFDREFIEPQEAIRIKVIGQFRDVDDPDRFVW' A
#
# COMPACT_ATOMS: atom_id res chain seq x y z
N MET A 1 32.05 -20.16 44.04
CA MET A 1 30.61 -20.03 44.33
C MET A 1 29.92 -19.79 43.01
N PHE A 2 29.30 -20.84 42.48
CA PHE A 2 28.68 -20.86 41.17
C PHE A 2 27.36 -20.10 41.17
N LYS A 3 27.14 -19.29 40.13
CA LYS A 3 25.81 -19.00 39.59
C LYS A 3 25.94 -19.06 38.07
N GLU A 4 25.43 -20.14 37.49
CA GLU A 4 24.98 -20.17 36.10
C GLU A 4 23.67 -19.38 36.00
N ALA A 5 23.51 -18.61 34.93
CA ALA A 5 22.23 -18.44 34.24
C ALA A 5 22.48 -17.84 32.83
N VAL A 6 22.48 -18.75 31.86
CA VAL A 6 21.89 -18.65 30.50
C VAL A 6 22.36 -17.50 29.59
N ALA A 7 23.08 -17.87 28.54
CA ALA A 7 23.10 -17.12 27.30
C ALA A 7 21.78 -17.37 26.53
N GLU A 8 21.04 -16.32 26.18
CA GLU A 8 20.10 -16.37 25.05
C GLU A 8 20.56 -15.43 23.92
N PRO A 9 20.67 -15.93 22.68
CA PRO A 9 21.08 -15.19 21.50
C PRO A 9 19.86 -14.60 20.75
N ASN A 10 20.09 -13.55 19.97
CA ASN A 10 19.23 -13.03 18.90
C ASN A 10 17.79 -12.65 19.26
N SER A 11 17.51 -11.34 19.18
CA SER A 11 16.28 -10.91 18.54
C SER A 11 16.61 -9.68 17.70
N GLU A 12 16.96 -9.94 16.45
CA GLU A 12 16.83 -8.96 15.37
C GLU A 12 15.50 -8.25 15.57
N CYS A 13 15.52 -6.94 15.82
CA CYS A 13 14.32 -6.12 15.81
C CYS A 13 13.60 -6.41 14.50
N LEU A 14 12.49 -7.12 14.62
CA LEU A 14 11.80 -7.81 13.54
C LEU A 14 11.64 -6.84 12.37
N LYS A 15 12.32 -7.14 11.26
CA LYS A 15 12.05 -6.48 9.99
C LYS A 15 10.58 -6.75 9.67
N GLU A 16 9.73 -5.73 9.85
CA GLU A 16 8.33 -5.74 9.42
C GLU A 16 8.25 -5.74 7.89
N GLU A 17 8.79 -6.77 7.24
CA GLU A 17 8.57 -7.06 5.82
C GLU A 17 7.67 -8.28 5.71
N GLN A 18 6.46 -8.16 6.25
CA GLN A 18 5.44 -9.19 6.06
C GLN A 18 4.15 -8.58 5.50
N LEU A 19 4.22 -8.16 4.24
CA LEU A 19 3.02 -7.89 3.44
C LEU A 19 3.06 -8.82 2.24
N CYS A 20 2.78 -10.11 2.49
CA CYS A 20 2.59 -11.11 1.44
C CYS A 20 1.19 -11.70 1.50
N CYS A 21 0.18 -10.88 1.78
CA CYS A 21 -1.19 -11.27 1.46
C CYS A 21 -1.23 -11.51 -0.07
N PRO A 22 -1.52 -12.75 -0.53
CA PRO A 22 -1.48 -13.06 -1.96
C PRO A 22 -2.68 -12.49 -2.73
N ILE A 23 -3.62 -11.89 -2.01
CA ILE A 23 -4.85 -11.31 -2.54
C ILE A 23 -4.65 -9.81 -2.64
N VAL A 24 -4.81 -9.30 -3.85
CA VAL A 24 -4.83 -7.87 -4.15
C VAL A 24 -6.20 -7.50 -4.68
N GLU A 25 -6.65 -6.30 -4.34
CA GLU A 25 -7.82 -5.68 -4.95
C GLU A 25 -7.33 -4.76 -6.07
N LEU A 26 -7.80 -4.98 -7.30
CA LEU A 26 -7.53 -4.09 -8.42
C LEU A 26 -8.79 -3.31 -8.74
N ARG A 27 -8.78 -2.00 -8.48
CA ARG A 27 -9.93 -1.12 -8.71
C ARG A 27 -9.76 -0.42 -10.04
N GLN A 28 -10.78 -0.51 -10.90
CA GLN A 28 -10.76 0.07 -12.25
C GLN A 28 -12.02 0.90 -12.45
N TYR A 29 -11.84 2.18 -12.74
CA TYR A 29 -12.92 3.13 -12.95
C TYR A 29 -12.86 3.70 -14.37
N THR A 30 -14.03 3.73 -15.02
CA THR A 30 -14.26 4.55 -16.22
C THR A 30 -14.67 5.93 -15.77
N LEU A 31 -13.88 6.93 -16.16
CA LEU A 31 -14.03 8.32 -15.80
C LEU A 31 -14.81 9.09 -16.86
N HIS A 32 -15.23 10.29 -16.50
CA HIS A 32 -15.65 11.28 -17.48
C HIS A 32 -14.43 11.82 -18.25
N PRO A 33 -14.62 12.19 -19.53
CA PRO A 33 -13.53 12.68 -20.38
C PRO A 33 -12.67 13.77 -19.74
N GLY A 34 -11.36 13.54 -19.72
CA GLY A 34 -10.37 14.51 -19.25
C GLY A 34 -10.39 14.77 -17.73
N LYS A 35 -10.99 13.87 -16.93
CA LYS A 35 -11.06 13.99 -15.47
C LYS A 35 -10.01 13.19 -14.71
N ARG A 36 -9.11 12.50 -15.40
CA ARG A 36 -8.10 11.64 -14.76
C ARG A 36 -7.19 12.40 -13.79
N ASP A 37 -6.57 13.49 -14.24
CA ASP A 37 -5.62 14.25 -13.39
C ASP A 37 -6.33 14.85 -12.17
N VAL A 38 -7.58 15.31 -12.33
CA VAL A 38 -8.41 15.79 -11.22
C VAL A 38 -8.67 14.70 -10.19
N LEU A 39 -8.92 13.46 -10.64
CA LEU A 39 -9.12 12.34 -9.73
C LEU A 39 -7.80 11.91 -9.07
N ILE A 40 -6.68 11.91 -9.79
CA ILE A 40 -5.35 11.61 -9.24
C ILE A 40 -5.03 12.57 -8.10
N ASP A 41 -5.17 13.88 -8.32
CA ASP A 41 -4.88 14.91 -7.30
C ASP A 41 -5.76 14.74 -6.06
N LEU A 42 -7.04 14.42 -6.25
CA LEU A 42 -7.97 14.14 -5.15
C LEU A 42 -7.58 12.86 -4.40
N PHE A 43 -7.22 11.82 -5.14
CA PHE A 43 -6.88 10.51 -4.60
C PHE A 43 -5.62 10.58 -3.75
N ASP A 44 -4.56 11.24 -4.24
CA ASP A 44 -3.30 11.40 -3.51
C ASP A 44 -3.50 12.14 -2.18
N ARG A 45 -4.32 13.19 -2.18
CA ARG A 45 -4.55 14.01 -0.99
C ARG A 45 -5.49 13.36 0.03
N GLU A 46 -6.56 12.73 -0.44
CA GLU A 46 -7.69 12.35 0.43
C GLU A 46 -7.84 10.84 0.62
N PHE A 47 -7.27 10.00 -0.25
CA PHE A 47 -7.53 8.57 -0.22
C PHE A 47 -6.37 7.72 0.27
N ILE A 48 -5.12 8.15 0.12
CA ILE A 48 -3.96 7.34 0.55
C ILE A 48 -3.89 7.28 2.09
N GLU A 49 -3.70 8.43 2.75
CA GLU A 49 -3.46 8.47 4.21
C GLU A 49 -4.61 7.85 5.03
N PRO A 50 -5.91 8.11 4.74
CA PRO A 50 -6.98 7.51 5.53
C PRO A 50 -7.06 5.99 5.39
N GLN A 51 -6.69 5.43 4.24
CA GLN A 51 -6.65 3.98 4.02
C GLN A 51 -5.48 3.34 4.76
N GLU A 52 -4.31 3.98 4.72
CA GLU A 52 -3.13 3.51 5.46
C GLU A 52 -3.35 3.57 6.97
N ALA A 53 -4.06 4.59 7.46
CA ALA A 53 -4.46 4.69 8.86
C ALA A 53 -5.30 3.49 9.35
N ILE A 54 -6.07 2.86 8.45
CA ILE A 54 -6.84 1.63 8.73
C ILE A 54 -6.13 0.35 8.27
N ARG A 55 -4.81 0.40 8.09
CA ARG A 55 -3.94 -0.75 7.73
C ARG A 55 -4.16 -1.32 6.32
N ILE A 56 -4.78 -0.57 5.42
CA ILE A 56 -4.78 -0.91 3.98
C ILE A 56 -3.45 -0.45 3.40
N LYS A 57 -2.80 -1.30 2.60
CA LYS A 57 -1.61 -0.92 1.84
C LYS A 57 -1.98 -0.67 0.39
N VAL A 58 -1.87 0.58 -0.04
CA VAL A 58 -1.98 0.94 -1.46
C VAL A 58 -0.69 0.53 -2.16
N ILE A 59 -0.79 -0.29 -3.21
CA ILE A 59 0.37 -0.74 -3.98
C ILE A 59 0.84 0.37 -4.94
N GLY A 60 -0.12 1.03 -5.60
CA GLY A 60 0.16 2.15 -6.50
C GLY A 60 -0.98 2.41 -7.47
N GLN A 61 -0.85 3.52 -8.20
CA GLN A 61 -1.77 3.92 -9.27
C GLN A 61 -1.16 3.61 -10.63
N PHE A 62 -1.99 3.15 -11.56
CA PHE A 62 -1.58 2.80 -12.92
C PHE A 62 -2.31 3.63 -13.96
N ARG A 63 -1.58 4.06 -14.99
CA ARG A 63 -2.13 4.79 -16.14
C ARG A 63 -2.28 3.83 -17.31
N ASP A 64 -3.49 3.73 -17.82
CA ASP A 64 -3.73 3.17 -19.15
C ASP A 64 -3.31 4.23 -20.20
N VAL A 65 -2.36 3.87 -21.07
CA VAL A 65 -1.81 4.78 -22.09
C VAL A 65 -2.75 4.86 -23.29
N ASP A 66 -3.50 3.80 -23.56
CA ASP A 66 -4.41 3.69 -24.70
C ASP A 66 -5.82 4.17 -24.35
N ASP A 67 -6.22 4.11 -23.08
CA ASP A 67 -7.50 4.62 -22.58
C ASP A 67 -7.32 5.79 -21.60
N PRO A 68 -7.52 7.04 -22.07
CA PRO A 68 -7.25 8.17 -21.23
C PRO A 68 -8.29 8.46 -20.15
N ASP A 69 -9.43 7.77 -20.21
CA ASP A 69 -10.53 7.94 -19.27
C ASP A 69 -10.56 6.78 -18.26
N ARG A 70 -9.46 6.05 -18.12
CA ARG A 70 -9.32 4.95 -17.17
C ARG A 70 -8.43 5.32 -15.99
N PHE A 71 -8.91 5.00 -14.78
CA PHE A 71 -8.16 5.13 -13.55
C PHE A 71 -8.09 3.78 -12.83
N VAL A 72 -6.87 3.37 -12.48
CA VAL A 72 -6.57 2.05 -11.91
C VAL A 72 -5.69 2.21 -10.68
N TRP A 73 -6.06 1.56 -9.58
CA TRP A 73 -5.31 1.57 -8.32
C TRP A 73 -5.54 0.30 -7.50
#